data_AF-A0A972T3H9-F1
#
_entry.id   AF-A0A972T3H9-F1
#
_cell.length_a   1.000
_cell.length_b   1.000
_cell.length_c   1.000
_cell.angle_alpha   90.00
_cell.angle_beta   90.00
_cell.angle_gamma   90.00
#
_symmetry.space_group_name_H-M   'P 1'
#
loop_
_entity.id
_entity.type
_entity.pdbx_description
1 polymer ?
#
loop_
_entity_poly.entity_id
_entity_poly.type
_entity_poly.pdbx_seq_one_letter_code
_entity_poly.pdbx_strand_id
1 'polypeptide(L)' 'MDSGKLKKIVQQLAVMHAVESLIAYRAAKKRGKNPKLYMALTAVFGVFVLVPLLRKPKLGK' A
#
# COMPACT_ATOMS: atom_id res chain seq x y z
N MET A 1 -3.02 11.98 -17.39
CA MET A 1 -2.20 10.76 -17.22
C MET A 1 -2.95 9.60 -17.85
N ASP A 2 -2.36 8.88 -18.80
CA ASP A 2 -3.02 7.74 -19.46
C ASP A 2 -3.51 6.69 -18.46
N SER A 3 -4.75 6.23 -18.61
CA SER A 3 -5.35 5.19 -17.75
C SER A 3 -4.48 3.92 -17.67
N GLY A 4 -3.76 3.59 -18.74
CA GLY A 4 -2.82 2.47 -18.77
C GLY A 4 -1.56 2.68 -17.91
N LYS A 5 -1.06 3.92 -17.81
CA LYS A 5 0.08 4.26 -16.93
C LYS A 5 -0.35 4.25 -15.47
N LEU A 6 -1.52 4.79 -15.14
CA LEU A 6 -2.07 4.76 -13.78
C LEU A 6 -2.24 3.31 -13.27
N LYS A 7 -2.81 2.43 -14.10
CA LYS A 7 -2.99 1.01 -13.74
C LYS A 7 -1.66 0.32 -13.39
N LYS A 8 -0.60 0.57 -14.17
CA LYS A 8 0.74 0.01 -13.88
C LYS A 8 1.32 0.53 -12.57
N ILE A 9 1.19 1.82 -12.29
CA ILE A 9 1.67 2.45 -11.05
C ILE A 9 0.95 1.86 -9.84
N VAL A 10 -0.39 1.78 -9.90
CA VAL A 10 -1.22 1.17 -8.84
C VAL A 10 -0.80 -0.28 -8.58
N GLN A 11 -0.55 -1.05 -9.64
CA GLN A 11 -0.14 -2.44 -9.52
C GLN A 11 1.24 -2.58 -8.89
N GLN A 12 2.20 -1.72 -9.25
CA GLN A 12 3.52 -1.65 -8.62
C GLN A 12 3.42 -1.26 -7.13
N LEU A 13 2.59 -0.27 -6.79
CA LEU A 13 2.33 0.15 -5.40
C LEU A 13 1.73 -0.98 -4.57
N ALA A 14 0.77 -1.72 -5.12
CA ALA A 14 0.16 -2.86 -4.43
C ALA A 14 1.20 -3.96 -4.12
N VAL A 15 2.07 -4.28 -5.08
CA VAL A 15 3.15 -5.26 -4.89
C VAL A 15 4.17 -4.75 -3.86
N MET A 16 4.55 -3.48 -3.94
CA MET A 16 5.51 -2.87 -3.02
C MET A 16 5.00 -2.86 -1.58
N HIS A 17 3.73 -2.49 -1.35
CA HIS A 17 3.14 -2.53 -0.01
C HIS A 17 3.00 -3.95 0.55
N ALA A 18 2.76 -4.96 -0.29
CA ALA A 18 2.80 -6.35 0.16
C ALA A 18 4.19 -6.72 0.69
N VAL A 19 5.25 -6.35 -0.04
CA VAL A 19 6.64 -6.56 0.40
C VAL A 19 6.96 -5.77 1.68
N GLU A 20 6.57 -4.50 1.75
CA GLU A 20 6.76 -3.67 2.94
C GLU A 20 6.04 -4.24 4.17
N SER A 21 4.83 -4.80 4.00
CA SER A 21 4.11 -5.44 5.10
C SER A 21 4.86 -6.64 5.66
N LEU A 22 5.54 -7.41 4.79
CA LEU A 22 6.36 -8.55 5.16
C LEU A 22 7.66 -8.11 5.86
N ILE A 23 8.28 -7.03 5.38
CA ILE A 23 9.45 -6.41 6.01
C ILE A 23 9.07 -5.86 7.39
N ALA A 24 7.95 -5.16 7.51
CA ALA A 24 7.43 -4.64 8.77
C ALA A 24 7.16 -5.75 9.79
N TYR A 25 6.57 -6.87 9.34
CA TYR A 25 6.36 -8.06 10.17
C TYR A 25 7.70 -8.63 10.68
N ARG A 26 8.66 -8.84 9.78
CA ARG A 26 10.00 -9.38 10.13
C ARG A 26 10.77 -8.43 11.05
N ALA A 27 10.73 -7.13 10.78
CA ALA A 27 11.38 -6.11 11.60
C ALA A 27 10.75 -6.00 13.00
N ALA A 28 9.42 -6.05 13.10
CA ALA A 28 8.73 -6.06 14.37
C ALA A 28 9.02 -7.33 15.18
N LYS A 29 9.02 -8.51 14.53
CA LYS A 29 9.41 -9.78 15.16
C LYS A 29 10.85 -9.72 15.69
N LYS A 30 11.79 -9.19 14.90
CA LYS A 30 13.20 -9.03 15.32
C LYS A 30 13.37 -8.06 16.50
N ARG A 31 12.50 -7.05 16.62
CA ARG A 31 12.52 -6.05 17.70
C ARG A 31 11.68 -6.45 18.92
N GLY A 32 11.11 -7.66 18.96
CA GLY A 32 10.22 -8.10 20.04
C GLY A 32 8.90 -7.34 20.13
N LYS A 33 8.52 -6.60 19.07
CA LYS A 33 7.25 -5.87 19.00
C LYS A 33 6.18 -6.74 18.39
N ASN A 34 4.90 -6.39 18.58
CA ASN A 34 3.77 -7.14 18.03
C ASN A 34 3.76 -7.07 16.49
N PRO A 35 4.15 -8.15 15.78
CA PRO A 35 4.36 -8.09 14.34
C PRO A 35 3.05 -8.06 13.56
N LYS A 36 1.97 -8.60 14.13
CA LYS A 36 0.62 -8.54 13.54
C LYS A 36 0.10 -7.10 13.49
N LEU A 37 0.33 -6.33 14.55
CA LEU A 37 -0.05 -4.92 14.62
C LEU A 37 0.66 -4.11 13.52
N TYR A 38 1.97 -4.25 13.39
CA TYR A 38 2.76 -3.51 12.41
C TYR A 38 2.42 -3.92 10.97
N MET A 39 2.22 -5.21 10.71
CA MET A 39 1.75 -5.69 9.40
C MET A 39 0.37 -5.10 9.04
N ALA A 40 -0.56 -5.10 10.00
CA ALA A 40 -1.90 -4.52 9.80
C ALA A 40 -1.82 -3.01 9.54
N LEU A 41 -1.00 -2.28 10.30
CA LEU A 41 -0.79 -0.84 10.08
C LEU A 41 -0.23 -0.57 8.68
N THR A 42 0.81 -1.28 8.25
CA THR A 42 1.38 -1.12 6.91
C THR A 42 0.37 -1.44 5.81
N ALA A 43 -0.46 -2.48 5.99
CA ALA A 43 -1.52 -2.81 5.03
C ALA A 43 -2.62 -1.74 4.98
N VAL A 44 -3.07 -1.22 6.12
CA VAL A 44 -4.11 -0.17 6.21
C VAL A 44 -3.61 1.13 5.56
N PHE A 45 -2.37 1.54 5.84
CA PHE A 45 -1.74 2.67 5.15
C PHE A 45 -1.69 2.45 3.64
N GLY A 46 -1.37 1.24 3.19
CA GLY A 46 -1.35 0.93 1.78
C GLY A 46 -2.70 1.04 1.09
N VAL A 47 -3.77 0.56 1.74
CA VAL A 47 -5.15 0.74 1.24
C VAL A 47 -5.52 2.23 1.20
N PHE A 48 -5.15 3.00 2.21
CA PHE A 48 -5.41 4.44 2.26
C PHE A 48 -4.73 5.21 1.13
N VAL A 49 -3.56 4.78 0.68
CA VAL A 49 -2.86 5.37 -0.48
C VAL A 49 -3.43 4.86 -1.81
N LEU A 50 -3.77 3.58 -1.92
CA LEU A 50 -4.28 2.97 -3.15
C LEU A 50 -5.71 3.40 -3.51
N VAL A 51 -6.61 3.53 -2.52
CA VAL A 51 -8.03 3.82 -2.78
C VAL A 51 -8.25 5.19 -3.46
N PRO A 52 -7.60 6.29 -3.04
CA PRO A 52 -7.68 7.58 -3.73
C PRO A 52 -7.11 7.52 -5.15
N LEU A 53 -6.03 6.76 -5.38
CA LEU A 53 -5.41 6.61 -6.71
C LEU A 53 -6.29 5.81 -7.68
N LEU A 54 -7.08 4.87 -7.15
CA LEU A 54 -8.05 4.07 -7.92
C LEU A 54 -9.37 4.80 -8.18
N ARG A 55 -9.75 5.72 -7.29
CA ARG A 55 -10.88 6.62 -7.56
C ARG A 55 -10.47 7.54 -8.70
N LYS A 56 -11.16 7.42 -9.84
CA LYS A 56 -11.02 8.39 -10.94
C LYS A 56 -11.10 9.80 -10.33
N PRO A 57 -10.15 10.70 -10.63
CA PRO A 57 -10.36 12.08 -10.27
C PRO A 57 -11.65 12.51 -10.97
N LYS A 58 -12.66 12.92 -10.20
CA LYS A 58 -13.72 13.76 -10.73
C LYS A 58 -13.06 15.11 -11.03
N LEU A 59 -12.26 15.16 -12.10
CA LEU A 59 -11.92 16.42 -12.73
C LEU A 59 -13.28 17.00 -13.10
N GLY A 60 -13.63 18.10 -12.44
CA GLY A 60 -14.87 18.82 -12.67
C GLY A 60 -15.03 19.12 -14.15
N LYS A 61 -16.29 19.19 -14.58
CA LYS A 61 -16.68 19.74 -15.88
C LYS A 61 -16.05 21.12 -16.08
#